data_AF-A0A3C2B4E4-F1
#
_entry.id   AF-A0A3C2B4E4-F1
#
_cell.length_a   1.000
_cell.length_b   1.000
_cell.length_c   1.000
_cell.angle_alpha   90.00
_cell.angle_beta   90.00
_cell.angle_gamma   90.00
#
_symmetry.space_group_name_H-M   'P 1'
#
loop_
_entity.id
_entity.type
_entity.pdbx_description
1 polymer ?
#
loop_
_entity_poly.entity_id
_entity_poly.type
_entity_poly.pdbx_seq_one_letter_code
_entity_poly.pdbx_strand_id
1 'polypeptide(L)' 'YPGVGPEHSYLASISRAEYPNVTDAEVVEAFQLLSRTEGIIPALEPAHALAWIVRAAPELRGQTVLMNLSGRGDKDVA' A
#
# COMPACT_ATOMS: atom_id res chain seq x y z
N TYR A 1 10.15 10.65 -0.84
CA TYR A 1 11.62 10.43 -0.91
C TYR A 1 11.95 9.99 -2.34
N PRO A 2 12.99 10.54 -3.01
CA PRO A 2 13.21 10.31 -4.45
C PRO A 2 13.94 9.01 -4.80
N GLY A 3 14.52 8.31 -3.82
CA GLY A 3 15.28 7.07 -4.05
C GLY A 3 14.59 5.82 -3.53
N VAL A 4 15.15 4.67 -3.87
CA VAL A 4 14.78 3.35 -3.31
C VAL A 4 16.04 2.76 -2.67
N GLY A 5 15.91 2.02 -1.57
CA GLY A 5 17.06 1.41 -0.89
C GLY A 5 17.81 0.44 -1.80
N PRO A 6 19.14 0.31 -1.69
CA PRO A 6 19.95 -0.48 -2.61
C PRO A 6 19.55 -1.96 -2.67
N GLU A 7 19.09 -2.53 -1.55
CA GLU A 7 18.57 -3.90 -1.51
C GLU A 7 17.30 -4.06 -2.34
N HIS A 8 16.35 -3.12 -2.21
CA HIS A 8 15.12 -3.11 -3.01
C HIS A 8 15.41 -2.91 -4.50
N SER A 9 16.35 -2.03 -4.84
CA SER A 9 16.82 -1.83 -6.22
C SER A 9 17.45 -3.11 -6.79
N TYR A 10 18.25 -3.82 -6.00
CA TYR A 10 18.81 -5.11 -6.40
C TYR A 10 17.72 -6.16 -6.61
N LEU A 11 16.78 -6.31 -5.68
CA LEU A 11 15.65 -7.25 -5.81
C LEU A 11 14.80 -6.99 -7.05
N ALA A 12 14.58 -5.71 -7.40
CA ALA A 12 13.92 -5.33 -8.64
C ALA A 12 14.72 -5.77 -9.88
N SER A 13 16.04 -5.53 -9.87
CA SER A 13 16.92 -5.83 -11.01
C SER A 13 17.00 -7.31 -11.38
N ILE A 14 16.74 -8.20 -10.41
CA ILE A 14 16.70 -9.66 -10.60
C ILE A 14 15.28 -10.22 -10.70
N SER A 15 14.27 -9.34 -10.86
CA SER A 15 12.85 -9.71 -10.94
C SER A 15 12.33 -10.48 -9.73
N ARG A 16 12.90 -10.25 -8.55
CA ARG A 16 12.48 -10.91 -7.29
C ARG A 16 11.43 -10.13 -6.52
N ALA A 17 11.29 -8.83 -6.80
CA ALA A 17 10.26 -7.96 -6.23
C ALA A 17 9.77 -6.96 -7.28
N GLU A 18 8.49 -6.64 -7.22
CA GLU A 18 7.84 -5.66 -8.08
C GLU A 18 7.51 -4.39 -7.30
N TYR A 19 7.58 -3.24 -7.98
CA TYR A 19 7.40 -1.92 -7.37
C TYR A 19 6.37 -1.11 -8.17
N PRO A 20 5.09 -1.48 -8.09
CA PRO A 20 4.01 -0.75 -8.75
C PRO A 20 3.79 0.62 -8.10
N ASN A 21 3.25 1.57 -8.88
CA ASN A 21 2.84 2.88 -8.38
C ASN A 21 1.33 2.94 -8.13
N VAL A 22 0.92 3.89 -7.31
CA VAL A 22 -0.48 4.30 -7.12
C VAL A 22 -0.56 5.82 -7.13
N THR A 23 -1.73 6.34 -7.43
CA THR A 23 -2.03 7.77 -7.43
C THR A 23 -2.52 8.23 -6.06
N ASP A 24 -2.36 9.51 -5.74
CA ASP A 24 -2.85 10.09 -4.49
C ASP A 24 -4.36 9.87 -4.29
N ALA A 25 -5.14 9.90 -5.38
CA ALA A 25 -6.58 9.62 -5.34
C ALA A 25 -6.87 8.20 -4.85
N GLU A 26 -6.17 7.20 -5.41
CA GLU A 26 -6.32 5.80 -4.98
C GLU A 26 -5.91 5.62 -3.51
N VAL A 27 -4.87 6.33 -3.06
CA VAL A 27 -4.41 6.31 -1.66
C VAL A 27 -5.48 6.83 -0.72
N VAL A 28 -6.12 7.97 -1.05
CA VAL A 28 -7.19 8.55 -0.22
C VAL A 28 -8.41 7.62 -0.18
N GLU A 29 -8.79 7.03 -1.31
CA GLU A 29 -9.89 6.06 -1.37
C GLU A 29 -9.60 4.84 -0.49
N ALA A 30 -8.39 4.30 -0.56
CA ALA A 30 -7.96 3.16 0.24
C ALA A 30 -7.91 3.48 1.75
N PHE A 31 -7.39 4.65 2.12
CA PHE A 31 -7.40 5.15 3.50
C PHE A 31 -8.82 5.16 4.06
N GLN A 32 -9.76 5.74 3.30
CA GLN A 32 -11.14 5.85 3.74
C GLN A 32 -11.85 4.50 3.77
N LEU A 33 -11.54 3.60 2.82
CA LEU A 33 -12.08 2.25 2.78
C LEU A 33 -11.76 1.51 4.08
N LEU A 34 -10.49 1.40 4.44
CA LEU A 34 -10.06 0.68 5.65
C LEU A 34 -10.66 1.29 6.92
N SER A 35 -10.70 2.62 6.98
CA SER A 35 -11.28 3.34 8.12
C SER A 35 -12.77 3.05 8.29
N ARG A 36 -13.52 2.94 7.19
CA ARG A 36 -14.97 2.69 7.23
C ARG A 36 -15.32 1.22 7.45
N THR A 37 -14.56 0.30 6.88
CA THR A 37 -14.91 -1.13 6.91
C THR A 37 -14.34 -1.83 8.15
N GLU A 38 -13.11 -1.51 8.54
CA GLU A 38 -12.40 -2.19 9.63
C GLU A 38 -12.22 -1.32 10.87
N GLY A 39 -12.58 -0.02 10.81
CA GLY A 39 -12.37 0.91 11.92
C GLY A 39 -10.90 1.21 12.21
N ILE A 40 -10.00 0.90 11.27
CA ILE A 40 -8.56 1.14 11.38
C ILE A 40 -8.24 2.38 10.56
N ILE A 41 -7.65 3.39 11.20
CA ILE A 41 -7.19 4.62 10.53
C ILE A 41 -5.71 4.43 10.16
N PRO A 42 -5.36 4.09 8.90
CA PRO A 42 -3.98 3.86 8.51
C PRO A 42 -3.25 5.19 8.28
N ALA A 43 -1.93 5.21 8.42
CA ALA A 43 -1.16 6.32 7.84
C ALA A 43 -1.30 6.33 6.31
N LEU A 44 -1.08 7.48 5.67
CA LEU A 44 -1.17 7.55 4.19
C LEU A 44 -0.10 6.67 3.52
N GLU A 45 1.05 6.48 4.16
CA GLU A 45 2.14 5.66 3.64
C GLU A 45 1.73 4.18 3.43
N PRO A 46 1.19 3.43 4.41
CA PRO A 46 0.66 2.08 4.18
C PRO A 46 -0.63 2.05 3.36
N ALA A 47 -1.40 3.16 3.30
CA ALA A 47 -2.56 3.23 2.40
C ALA A 47 -2.17 3.10 0.92
N HIS A 48 -0.92 3.40 0.53
CA HIS A 48 -0.41 3.13 -0.81
C HIS A 48 -0.41 1.63 -1.16
N ALA A 49 -0.01 0.79 -0.22
CA ALA A 49 -0.02 -0.66 -0.43
C ALA A 49 -1.47 -1.19 -0.50
N LEU A 50 -2.37 -0.67 0.34
CA LEU A 50 -3.78 -1.04 0.28
C LEU A 50 -4.43 -0.62 -1.04
N ALA A 51 -4.15 0.59 -1.52
CA ALA A 51 -4.62 1.08 -2.80
C ALA A 51 -4.25 0.14 -3.95
N TRP A 52 -2.99 -0.33 -3.95
CA TRP A 52 -2.55 -1.31 -4.93
C TRP A 52 -3.30 -2.64 -4.79
N ILE A 53 -3.47 -3.16 -3.57
CA ILE A 53 -4.19 -4.42 -3.31
C ILE A 53 -5.64 -4.33 -3.78
N VAL A 54 -6.32 -3.21 -3.54
CA VAL A 54 -7.71 -2.98 -3.98
C VAL A 54 -7.80 -3.01 -5.51
N ARG A 55 -6.87 -2.35 -6.20
CA ARG A 55 -6.80 -2.37 -7.66
C ARG A 55 -6.49 -3.77 -8.22
N ALA A 56 -5.58 -4.50 -7.58
CA ALA A 56 -5.18 -5.86 -7.95
C ALA A 56 -6.15 -6.96 -7.46
N ALA A 57 -7.21 -6.61 -6.73
CA ALA A 57 -8.12 -7.57 -6.10
C ALA A 57 -8.69 -8.64 -7.06
N PRO A 58 -9.03 -8.33 -8.34
CA PRO A 58 -9.47 -9.35 -9.29
C PRO A 58 -8.40 -10.42 -9.55
N GLU A 59 -7.13 -10.04 -9.61
CA GLU A 59 -5.98 -10.92 -9.89
C GLU A 59 -5.58 -11.72 -8.64
N LEU A 60 -5.80 -11.14 -7.45
CA LEU A 60 -5.49 -11.75 -6.15
C LEU A 60 -6.62 -12.68 -5.63
N ARG A 61 -7.70 -12.87 -6.39
CA ARG A 61 -8.87 -13.63 -5.94
C ARG A 61 -8.50 -15.07 -5.57
N GLY A 62 -8.85 -15.48 -4.35
CA GLY A 62 -8.56 -16.81 -3.81
C GLY A 62 -7.14 -16.98 -3.25
N GLN A 63 -6.31 -15.94 -3.31
CA GLN A 63 -4.98 -15.92 -2.70
C GLN A 63 -5.04 -15.33 -1.28
N THR A 64 -4.08 -15.70 -0.43
CA THR A 64 -3.88 -15.05 0.88
C THR A 64 -2.82 -13.96 0.72
N VAL A 65 -3.16 -12.73 1.10
CA VAL A 65 -2.28 -11.56 0.97
C VAL A 65 -1.80 -11.14 2.36
N LEU A 66 -0.49 -11.02 2.54
CA LEU A 66 0.11 -10.41 3.72
C LEU A 66 0.51 -8.97 3.38
N MET A 67 -0.02 -8.01 4.14
CA MET A 67 0.27 -6.60 3.95
C MET A 67 0.95 -6.03 5.21
N ASN A 68 2.01 -5.24 5.01
CA ASN A 68 2.62 -4.47 6.08
C ASN A 68 1.83 -3.18 6.33
N LEU A 69 1.13 -3.08 7.45
CA LEU A 69 0.43 -1.86 7.89
C LEU A 69 1.38 -1.01 8.77
N SER A 70 2.31 -0.32 8.11
CA SER A 70 3.50 0.27 8.72
C SER A 70 3.27 1.38 9.76
N GLY A 71 2.05 1.92 9.86
CA GLY A 71 1.76 3.00 10.81
C GLY A 71 0.28 3.37 10.91
N ARG A 72 -0.06 4.06 12.00
CA ARG A 72 -1.37 4.64 12.31
C ARG A 72 -1.50 6.06 11.76
N GLY A 73 -2.71 6.45 11.35
CA GLY A 73 -2.97 7.70 10.63
C GLY A 73 -3.26 8.92 11.49
N ASP A 74 -3.03 8.89 12.81
CA ASP A 74 -3.36 10.02 13.69
C ASP A 74 -2.73 11.35 13.25
N LYS A 75 -1.53 11.31 12.65
CA LYS A 75 -0.83 12.51 12.14
C LYS A 75 -1.39 13.01 10.81
N ASP A 76 -2.08 12.14 10.06
CA ASP A 76 -2.52 12.40 8.69
C ASP A 76 -3.96 12.91 8.62
N VAL A 77 -4.66 12.93 9.77
CA VAL A 77 -6.02 13.46 9.93
C VAL A 77 -6.01 14.88 10.51
N ALA A 78 -4.87 15.33 11.05
CA ALA A 78 -4.70 16.62 11.71
C ALA A 78 -4.53 17.79 10.73
#